data_AF-A0A7V5A1R9-F1
#
_entry.id   AF-A0A7V5A1R9-F1
#
_cell.length_a   1.000
_cell.length_b   1.000
_cell.length_c   1.000
_cell.angle_alpha   90.00
_cell.angle_beta   90.00
_cell.angle_gamma   90.00
#
_symmetry.space_group_name_H-M   'P 1'
#
loop_
_entity.id
_entity.type
_entity.pdbx_description
1 polymer ?
#
loop_
_entity_poly.entity_id
_entity_poly.type
_entity_poly.pdbx_seq_one_letter_code
_entity_poly.pdbx_strand_id
1 'polypeptide(L)' 'VPYYREVFIDEGDVDMRKVIRILKACGYQGVLIPDHTPHMSCAAPWHAGMAYAMGYMKALLDCTV' A
#
# COMPACT_ATOMS: atom_id res chain seq x y z
N VAL A 1 22.06 10.86 11.45
CA VAL A 1 20.69 10.31 11.62
C VAL A 1 20.11 10.12 10.23
N PRO A 2 19.55 8.94 9.89
CA PRO A 2 18.95 8.73 8.57
C PRO A 2 17.70 9.60 8.39
N TYR A 3 17.49 10.10 7.17
CA TYR A 3 16.31 10.85 6.78
C TYR A 3 15.33 9.91 6.09
N TYR A 4 14.08 9.88 6.54
CA TYR A 4 13.00 9.11 5.94
C TYR A 4 11.70 9.91 5.96
N ARG A 5 10.78 9.57 5.05
CA ARG A 5 9.48 10.22 4.92
C ARG A 5 8.44 9.20 4.44
N GLU A 6 7.24 9.26 5.00
CA GLU A 6 6.09 8.51 4.48
C GLU A 6 5.60 9.13 3.17
N VAL A 7 5.42 8.29 2.16
CA VAL A 7 5.02 8.66 0.79
C VAL A 7 3.87 7.76 0.33
N PHE A 8 3.36 7.97 -0.89
CA PHE A 8 2.35 7.07 -1.43
C PHE A 8 2.90 5.64 -1.58
N ILE A 9 2.00 4.66 -1.50
CA ILE A 9 2.31 3.22 -1.43
C ILE A 9 3.16 2.69 -2.60
N ASP A 10 3.21 3.43 -3.69
CA ASP A 10 3.91 3.12 -4.94
C ASP A 10 5.15 4.01 -5.21
N GLU A 11 5.45 4.96 -4.32
CA GLU A 11 6.57 5.91 -4.50
C GLU A 11 7.76 5.64 -3.57
N GLY A 12 7.57 4.80 -2.54
CA GLY A 12 8.58 4.54 -1.51
C GLY A 12 9.61 3.49 -1.90
N ASP A 13 10.52 3.20 -0.95
CA ASP A 13 11.55 2.16 -1.12
C ASP A 13 11.01 0.72 -1.09
N VAL A 14 9.72 0.54 -0.75
CA VAL A 14 9.08 -0.76 -0.63
C VAL A 14 8.46 -1.19 -1.95
N ASP A 15 8.99 -2.28 -2.53
CA ASP A 15 8.34 -2.96 -3.64
C ASP A 15 7.12 -3.77 -3.15
N MET A 16 5.96 -3.12 -3.14
CA MET A 16 4.71 -3.73 -2.71
C MET A 16 4.30 -4.94 -3.55
N ARG A 17 4.66 -5.00 -4.84
CA ARG A 17 4.38 -6.17 -5.67
C ARG A 17 5.18 -7.37 -5.17
N LYS A 18 6.46 -7.18 -4.84
CA LYS A 18 7.30 -8.22 -4.23
C LYS A 18 6.75 -8.66 -2.87
N VAL A 19 6.30 -7.73 -2.03
CA VAL A 19 5.67 -8.05 -0.73
C VAL A 19 4.46 -8.97 -0.95
N ILE A 20 3.55 -8.62 -1.85
CA ILE A 20 2.37 -9.45 -2.16
C ILE A 20 2.76 -10.83 -2.68
N ARG A 21 3.77 -10.95 -3.55
CA ARG A 21 4.29 -12.26 -4.03
C ARG A 21 4.75 -13.14 -2.88
N ILE A 22 5.50 -12.56 -1.94
CA ILE A 22 6.03 -13.29 -0.78
C ILE A 22 4.87 -13.76 0.10
N LEU A 23 3.92 -12.88 0.41
CA LEU A 23 2.75 -13.22 1.22
C LEU A 23 1.93 -14.37 0.60
N LYS A 24 1.72 -14.33 -0.72
CA LYS A 24 1.05 -15.43 -1.46
C LYS A 24 1.86 -16.73 -1.40
N ALA A 25 3.17 -16.68 -1.65
CA ALA A 25 4.03 -17.85 -1.61
C ALA A 25 4.09 -18.51 -0.22
N CYS A 26 3.97 -17.71 0.84
CA CYS A 26 3.89 -18.20 2.22
C CYS A 26 2.48 -18.66 2.62
N GLY A 27 1.47 -18.58 1.74
CA GLY A 27 0.10 -18.98 2.06
C GLY A 27 -0.56 -18.10 3.13
N TYR A 28 -0.17 -16.82 3.25
CA TYR A 28 -0.78 -15.91 4.23
C TYR A 28 -2.26 -15.67 3.91
N GLN A 29 -3.14 -15.86 4.91
CA GLN A 29 -4.60 -15.73 4.78
C GLN A 29 -5.20 -14.62 5.68
N GLY A 30 -4.34 -13.79 6.28
CA GLY A 30 -4.77 -12.72 7.16
C GLY A 30 -5.19 -11.44 6.43
N VAL A 31 -5.59 -10.44 7.21
CA VAL A 31 -5.99 -9.12 6.70
C VAL A 31 -4.74 -8.29 6.38
N LEU A 32 -4.77 -7.57 5.26
CA LEU A 32 -3.79 -6.54 4.93
C LEU A 32 -4.43 -5.15 5.11
N ILE A 33 -3.71 -4.24 5.77
CA ILE A 33 -4.16 -2.88 6.07
C ILE A 33 -3.11 -1.92 5.51
N PRO A 34 -3.50 -0.83 4.83
CA PRO A 34 -2.57 0.14 4.21
C PRO A 34 -1.81 1.02 5.20
N ASP A 35 -2.17 0.99 6.49
CA ASP A 35 -1.61 1.81 7.57
C ASP A 35 -1.75 3.32 7.31
N HIS A 36 -0.66 4.03 7.01
CA HIS A 36 -0.67 5.47 6.78
C HIS A 36 -0.75 5.83 5.30
N THR A 37 -1.34 6.99 5.01
CA THR A 37 -1.36 7.56 3.66
C THR A 37 -1.07 9.06 3.75
N PRO A 38 -0.38 9.66 2.75
CA PRO A 38 -0.14 11.09 2.73
C PRO A 38 -1.43 11.92 2.82
N HIS A 39 -1.36 13.06 3.52
CA HIS A 39 -2.49 13.98 3.60
C HIS A 39 -2.74 14.63 2.22
N MET A 40 -3.93 14.42 1.66
CA MET A 40 -4.26 14.89 0.32
C MET A 40 -4.99 16.24 0.33
N SER A 41 -4.76 17.08 -0.66
CA SER A 41 -5.47 18.36 -0.83
C SER A 41 -6.81 18.15 -1.53
N CYS A 42 -7.81 17.61 -0.82
CA CYS A 42 -9.16 17.42 -1.33
C CYS A 42 -10.23 17.53 -0.22
N ALA A 43 -11.52 17.45 -0.59
CA ALA A 43 -12.63 17.59 0.36
C ALA A 43 -12.71 16.47 1.42
N ALA A 44 -12.13 15.29 1.15
CA ALA A 44 -12.13 14.14 2.04
C ALA A 44 -10.74 13.49 2.10
N PRO A 45 -9.75 14.17 2.71
CA PRO A 45 -8.32 13.83 2.57
C PRO A 45 -8.00 12.40 3.01
N TRP A 46 -8.49 12.01 4.18
CA TRP A 46 -8.27 10.68 4.75
C TRP A 46 -8.90 9.58 3.88
N HIS A 47 -10.17 9.74 3.50
CA HIS A 47 -10.90 8.75 2.70
C HIS A 47 -10.24 8.54 1.35
N ALA A 48 -9.83 9.62 0.70
CA ALA A 48 -9.26 9.54 -0.63
C ALA A 48 -7.83 8.94 -0.60
N GLY A 49 -7.01 9.23 0.42
CA GLY A 49 -5.71 8.59 0.60
C GLY A 49 -5.84 7.09 0.85
N MET A 50 -6.73 6.70 1.76
CA MET A 50 -7.02 5.29 2.05
C MET A 50 -7.58 4.55 0.83
N ALA A 51 -8.49 5.16 0.08
CA ALA A 51 -9.04 4.58 -1.13
C ALA A 51 -7.97 4.31 -2.19
N TYR A 52 -7.02 5.23 -2.37
CA TYR A 52 -5.88 5.03 -3.26
C TYR A 52 -5.03 3.82 -2.84
N ALA A 53 -4.60 3.79 -1.57
CA ALA A 53 -3.75 2.71 -1.07
C ALA A 53 -4.44 1.34 -1.12
N MET A 54 -5.70 1.25 -0.70
CA MET A 54 -6.48 0.00 -0.77
C MET A 54 -6.72 -0.45 -2.22
N GLY A 55 -7.04 0.47 -3.13
CA GLY A 55 -7.23 0.17 -4.54
C GLY A 55 -5.96 -0.38 -5.19
N TYR A 56 -4.82 0.24 -4.91
CA TYR A 56 -3.51 -0.23 -5.37
C TYR A 56 -3.19 -1.63 -4.82
N MET A 57 -3.37 -1.86 -3.52
CA MET A 57 -3.17 -3.18 -2.90
C MET A 57 -4.09 -4.24 -3.49
N LYS A 58 -5.37 -3.92 -3.75
CA LYS A 58 -6.33 -4.84 -4.37
C LYS A 58 -5.89 -5.26 -5.77
N ALA A 59 -5.44 -4.30 -6.59
CA ALA A 59 -4.93 -4.58 -7.93
C ALA A 59 -3.71 -5.51 -7.89
N LEU A 60 -2.77 -5.29 -6.96
CA LEU A 60 -1.64 -6.19 -6.77
C LEU A 60 -2.08 -7.59 -6.31
N LEU A 61 -3.03 -7.69 -5.40
CA LEU A 61 -3.59 -8.98 -4.97
C LEU A 61 -4.22 -9.74 -6.15
N ASP A 62 -4.88 -9.05 -7.09
CA ASP A 62 -5.54 -9.70 -8.22
C ASP A 62 -4.57 -10.07 -9.36
N CYS A 63 -3.60 -9.20 -9.67
CA CYS A 63 -2.73 -9.36 -10.83
C CYS A 63 -1.39 -10.06 -10.53
N THR A 64 -1.05 -10.27 -9.26
CA THR A 64 0.20 -10.93 -8.90
C THR A 64 0.06 -12.45 -8.95
N VAL A 65 0.74 -13.08 -9.91
CA VAL A 65 0.89 -14.55 -10.02
C VAL A 65 1.95 -15.11 -9.08
#